data_AF-A0JYK7-F1
#
_entry.id   AF-A0JYK7-F1
#
_cell.length_a   1.000
_cell.length_b   1.000
_cell.length_c   1.000
_cell.angle_alpha   90.00
_cell.angle_beta   90.00
_cell.angle_gamma   90.00
#
_symmetry.space_group_name_H-M   'P 1'
#
loop_
_entity.id
_entity.type
_entity.pdbx_description
1 polymer ?
#
loop_
_entity_poly.entity_id
_entity_poly.type
_entity_poly.pdbx_seq_one_letter_code
_entity_poly.pdbx_strand_id
1 'polypeptide(L)'
;MLRGMTEAPHGFALPLFMIQAIKAHLTRPALLSVHPAGLTRLFPVDHSREECCSMSLPTKKKSGPAKSKWAKLYWAVPAALVALLLVVLLAKWVTGLAGVKDFLAAYPGHTELPEGTPVGFPAWLAWQHFLNGFFLLLIIRSGWQVRTQTRPAAYWTRNNRGLVRTRNAPTKISLALWFHLVLDALWILNGIVFAVLIFATGQWARIVPTSWDVFPNALSAALQYASLNWPTENGWVNYNALQLLTYFLTVFIAAPLAFITGLRMSSAWPKNAKALNKAYPIEAARAVHFPVMIYFVAFIVVHVFLVLATGALRNLNHMYGSSDDVSWVGFGIFAASVAVMVAGWFLARPLFLSPIASLMGKVSSR
;
A
#
# COMPACT_ATOMS: atom_id res chain seq x y z
N MET A 1 8.05 33.91 50.58
CA MET A 1 8.55 32.62 51.10
C MET A 1 8.72 31.67 49.92
N LEU A 2 9.97 31.44 49.52
CA LEU A 2 10.40 30.45 48.55
C LEU A 2 10.49 29.07 49.22
N ARG A 3 9.91 28.02 48.63
CA ARG A 3 10.44 26.64 48.54
C ARG A 3 9.36 25.67 48.07
N GLY A 4 9.67 24.86 47.05
CA GLY A 4 8.87 23.69 46.69
C GLY A 4 8.91 23.30 45.20
N MET A 5 10.11 23.26 44.59
CA MET A 5 10.35 22.56 43.33
C MET A 5 10.93 21.17 43.63
N THR A 6 10.45 20.16 42.89
CA THR A 6 10.85 18.75 42.70
C THR A 6 9.65 17.86 43.05
N GLU A 7 8.97 17.19 42.11
CA GLU A 7 9.47 16.05 41.34
C GLU A 7 8.64 15.80 40.06
N ALA A 8 9.28 15.21 39.04
CA ALA A 8 8.68 14.68 37.82
C ALA A 8 8.85 13.16 37.78
N PRO A 9 7.89 12.36 37.25
CA PRO A 9 8.15 10.96 36.97
C PRO A 9 8.34 10.68 35.47
N HIS A 10 9.55 10.19 35.17
CA HIS A 10 9.90 9.07 34.30
C HIS A 10 9.54 9.09 32.80
N GLY A 11 10.58 9.39 32.02
CA GLY A 11 10.66 9.12 30.60
C GLY A 11 10.94 7.66 30.23
N PHE A 12 10.67 7.39 28.97
CA PHE A 12 10.94 6.20 28.17
C PHE A 12 12.29 5.51 28.46
N ALA A 13 12.24 4.21 28.78
CA ALA A 13 13.38 3.31 28.67
C ALA A 13 13.08 2.23 27.61
N LEU A 14 13.72 2.33 26.44
CA LEU A 14 13.83 1.19 25.53
C LEU A 14 14.76 0.14 26.18
N PRO A 15 14.40 -1.16 26.15
CA PRO A 15 15.28 -2.19 26.70
C PRO A 15 16.55 -2.34 25.85
N LEU A 16 17.69 -2.22 26.53
CA LEU A 16 19.08 -2.29 26.03
C LEU A 16 19.39 -3.55 25.19
N PHE A 17 18.55 -4.58 25.23
CA PHE A 17 18.65 -5.80 24.43
C PHE A 17 18.39 -5.60 22.92
N MET A 18 17.63 -4.58 22.52
CA MET A 18 17.37 -4.28 21.10
C MET A 18 18.57 -3.67 20.37
N ILE A 19 19.48 -3.00 21.07
CA ILE A 19 20.66 -2.33 20.48
C ILE A 19 21.80 -3.32 20.22
N GLN A 20 21.96 -4.37 21.04
CA GLN A 20 22.98 -5.40 20.83
C GLN A 20 22.65 -6.36 19.67
N ALA A 21 21.36 -6.61 19.38
CA ALA A 21 20.95 -7.47 18.27
C ALA A 21 21.25 -6.85 16.89
N ILE A 22 21.27 -5.53 16.76
CA ILE A 22 21.53 -4.81 15.49
C ILE A 22 23.04 -4.72 15.20
N LYS A 23 23.90 -4.66 16.23
CA LYS A 23 25.36 -4.62 16.06
C LYS A 23 25.96 -5.97 15.64
N ALA A 24 25.33 -7.09 16.01
CA ALA A 24 25.81 -8.44 15.69
C ALA A 24 25.54 -8.89 14.23
N HIS A 25 24.66 -8.19 13.49
CA HIS A 25 24.31 -8.55 12.11
C HIS A 25 25.08 -7.75 11.04
N LEU A 26 25.85 -6.74 11.44
CA LEU A 26 26.56 -5.82 10.52
C LEU A 26 28.08 -6.02 10.47
N THR A 27 28.64 -6.95 11.25
CA THR A 27 30.09 -7.27 11.24
C THR A 27 30.31 -8.77 11.18
N ARG A 28 30.13 -9.37 10.00
CA ARG A 28 30.74 -10.67 9.67
C ARG A 28 31.47 -10.55 8.32
N PRO A 29 32.80 -10.48 8.30
CA PRO A 29 33.54 -10.72 7.07
C PRO A 29 33.49 -12.22 6.74
N ALA A 30 33.15 -12.53 5.49
CA ALA A 30 33.23 -13.89 4.96
C ALA A 30 34.71 -14.29 4.83
N LEU A 31 35.19 -15.14 5.74
CA LEU A 31 36.48 -15.81 5.61
C LEU A 31 36.29 -17.06 4.75
N LEU A 32 36.68 -16.96 3.48
CA LEU A 32 36.94 -18.11 2.61
C LEU A 32 38.34 -18.64 2.96
N SER A 33 38.39 -19.75 3.70
CA SER A 33 39.59 -20.56 3.85
C SER A 33 39.78 -21.38 2.59
N VAL A 34 40.85 -21.11 1.85
CA VAL A 34 41.38 -21.97 0.78
C VAL A 34 42.57 -22.70 1.36
N HIS A 35 42.49 -24.04 1.44
CA HIS A 35 43.64 -24.91 1.67
C HIS A 35 44.22 -25.36 0.32
N PRO A 36 45.54 -25.31 0.12
CA PRO A 36 46.21 -26.07 -0.92
C PRO A 36 47.09 -27.17 -0.30
N ALA A 37 46.81 -28.41 -0.64
CA ALA A 37 47.75 -29.54 -0.61
C ALA A 37 47.18 -30.55 -1.62
N GLY A 38 47.85 -30.93 -2.70
CA GLY A 38 49.24 -31.33 -2.80
C GLY A 38 49.23 -32.80 -3.18
N LEU A 39 49.17 -33.11 -4.48
CA LEU A 39 49.40 -34.46 -4.98
C LEU A 39 50.02 -34.42 -6.37
N THR A 40 51.33 -34.60 -6.34
CA THR A 40 52.27 -34.83 -7.43
C THR A 40 51.91 -36.12 -8.16
N ARG A 41 51.68 -36.06 -9.47
CA ARG A 41 51.87 -37.22 -10.35
C ARG A 41 52.53 -36.79 -11.67
N LEU A 42 53.76 -37.27 -11.81
CA LEU A 42 54.59 -37.41 -12.99
C LEU A 42 53.81 -37.77 -14.26
N PHE A 43 54.00 -37.02 -15.34
CA PHE A 43 54.02 -37.51 -16.74
C PHE A 43 54.86 -36.55 -17.62
N PRO A 44 55.48 -37.06 -18.70
CA PRO A 44 56.71 -36.51 -19.27
C PRO A 44 56.47 -35.34 -20.23
N VAL A 45 57.51 -34.50 -20.34
CA VAL A 45 57.62 -33.35 -21.25
C VAL A 45 57.87 -33.87 -22.67
N ASP A 46 56.99 -33.54 -23.60
CA ASP A 46 57.25 -33.58 -25.04
C ASP A 46 57.35 -32.15 -25.58
N HIS A 47 58.47 -31.87 -26.23
CA HIS A 47 58.79 -30.63 -26.91
C HIS A 47 58.28 -30.72 -28.35
N SER A 48 57.16 -30.07 -28.67
CA SER A 48 56.96 -29.52 -30.01
C SER A 48 55.74 -28.60 -30.11
N ARG A 49 55.92 -27.54 -30.91
CA ARG A 49 54.95 -26.58 -31.43
C ARG A 49 54.73 -25.31 -30.62
N GLU A 50 55.60 -24.36 -30.95
CA GLU A 50 55.33 -22.93 -31.03
C GLU A 50 53.99 -22.66 -31.75
N GLU A 51 53.07 -22.01 -31.04
CA GLU A 51 52.04 -21.10 -31.59
C GLU A 51 51.30 -20.48 -30.39
N CYS A 52 51.98 -19.56 -29.69
CA CYS A 52 51.36 -18.81 -28.60
C CYS A 52 50.53 -17.67 -29.20
N CYS A 53 49.23 -17.94 -29.38
CA CYS A 53 48.20 -16.94 -29.59
C CYS A 53 48.27 -15.91 -28.46
N SER A 54 48.55 -14.64 -28.78
CA SER A 54 48.61 -13.56 -27.79
C SER A 54 47.24 -13.35 -27.16
N MET A 55 46.97 -13.96 -26.01
CA MET A 55 45.82 -13.59 -25.19
C MET A 55 46.07 -12.22 -24.57
N SER A 56 45.55 -11.18 -25.22
CA SER A 56 45.39 -9.87 -24.59
C SER A 56 44.48 -10.01 -23.37
N LEU A 57 45.02 -9.86 -22.16
CA LEU A 57 44.24 -9.78 -20.94
C LEU A 57 43.23 -8.63 -21.05
N PRO A 58 41.93 -8.85 -20.76
CA PRO A 58 40.97 -7.77 -20.75
C PRO A 58 41.35 -6.79 -19.63
N THR A 59 41.80 -5.60 -20.02
CA THR A 59 42.05 -4.49 -19.09
C THR A 59 40.77 -4.20 -18.31
N LYS A 60 40.79 -4.42 -16.98
CA LYS A 60 39.74 -3.99 -16.07
C LYS A 60 39.51 -2.48 -16.27
N LYS A 61 38.41 -2.12 -16.93
CA LYS A 61 37.89 -0.74 -16.90
C LYS A 61 37.68 -0.37 -15.43
N LYS A 62 38.44 0.61 -14.93
CA LYS A 62 38.17 1.24 -13.63
C LYS A 62 36.74 1.79 -13.70
N SER A 63 35.80 1.16 -13.00
CA SER A 63 34.46 1.73 -12.82
C SER A 63 34.63 3.04 -12.07
N GLY A 64 34.29 4.16 -12.71
CA GLY A 64 34.20 5.45 -12.04
C GLY A 64 33.30 5.37 -10.81
N PRO A 65 33.49 6.25 -9.81
CA PRO A 65 32.73 6.20 -8.57
C PRO A 65 31.23 6.20 -8.91
N ALA A 66 30.51 5.20 -8.42
CA ALA A 66 29.07 5.08 -8.61
C ALA A 66 28.43 6.38 -8.08
N LYS A 67 27.85 7.21 -8.99
CA LYS A 67 27.15 8.44 -8.60
C LYS A 67 26.12 8.08 -7.52
N SER A 68 26.37 8.52 -6.29
CA SER A 68 25.56 8.09 -5.16
C SER A 68 24.14 8.63 -5.35
N LYS A 69 23.16 7.73 -5.41
CA LYS A 69 21.74 8.11 -5.48
C LYS A 69 21.32 8.94 -4.24
N TRP A 70 22.12 8.86 -3.18
CA TRP A 70 22.00 9.60 -1.93
C TRP A 70 22.28 11.10 -2.07
N ALA A 71 23.16 11.54 -2.99
CA ALA A 71 23.39 12.96 -3.24
C ALA A 71 22.16 13.68 -3.83
N LYS A 72 21.33 12.96 -4.60
CA LYS A 72 20.06 13.51 -5.13
C LYS A 72 18.98 13.61 -4.04
N LEU A 73 18.96 12.67 -3.09
CA LEU A 73 17.99 12.67 -1.99
C LEU A 73 18.25 13.81 -1.00
N TYR A 74 19.53 14.18 -0.81
CA TYR A 74 19.94 15.28 0.07
C TYR A 74 19.31 16.63 -0.30
N TRP A 75 19.12 16.89 -1.60
CA TRP A 75 18.46 18.13 -2.08
C TRP A 75 16.95 17.96 -2.30
N ALA A 76 16.48 16.75 -2.59
CA ALA A 76 15.06 16.49 -2.82
C ALA A 76 14.21 16.75 -1.56
N VAL A 77 14.69 16.35 -0.37
CA VAL A 77 13.94 16.54 0.88
C VAL A 77 13.80 18.02 1.25
N PRO A 78 14.88 18.83 1.33
CA PRO A 78 14.76 20.27 1.55
C PRO A 78 13.91 20.97 0.48
N ALA A 79 14.06 20.61 -0.80
CA ALA A 79 13.25 21.20 -1.86
C ALA A 79 11.75 20.91 -1.68
N ALA A 80 11.39 19.68 -1.30
CA ALA A 80 10.00 19.32 -0.99
C ALA A 80 9.46 20.09 0.23
N LEU A 81 10.26 20.28 1.27
CA LEU A 81 9.89 21.05 2.45
C LEU A 81 9.69 22.53 2.12
N VAL A 82 10.58 23.13 1.33
CA VAL A 82 10.43 24.51 0.85
C VAL A 82 9.18 24.64 -0.01
N ALA A 83 8.94 23.71 -0.93
CA ALA A 83 7.73 23.71 -1.75
C ALA A 83 6.45 23.63 -0.89
N LEU A 84 6.44 22.75 0.13
CA LEU A 84 5.32 22.65 1.07
C LEU A 84 5.13 23.94 1.85
N LEU A 85 6.21 24.55 2.35
CA LEU A 85 6.15 25.83 3.04
C LEU A 85 5.58 26.93 2.14
N LEU A 86 6.00 27.00 0.88
CA LEU A 86 5.48 27.96 -0.09
C LEU A 86 3.99 27.74 -0.34
N VAL A 87 3.53 26.48 -0.45
CA VAL A 87 2.10 26.15 -0.57
C VAL A 87 1.33 26.64 0.66
N VAL A 88 1.85 26.41 1.88
CA VAL A 88 1.19 26.85 3.12
C VAL A 88 1.11 28.38 3.19
N LEU A 89 2.20 29.07 2.91
CA LEU A 89 2.24 30.54 2.93
C LEU A 89 1.32 31.15 1.87
N LEU A 90 1.31 30.58 0.66
CA LEU A 90 0.41 31.00 -0.40
C LEU A 90 -1.05 30.77 0.00
N ALA A 91 -1.39 29.59 0.53
CA ALA A 91 -2.73 29.29 0.98
C ALA A 91 -3.19 30.25 2.08
N LYS A 92 -2.34 30.50 3.10
CA LYS A 92 -2.63 31.49 4.15
C LYS A 92 -2.88 32.88 3.59
N TRP A 93 -2.05 33.34 2.66
CA TRP A 93 -2.22 34.63 2.00
C TRP A 93 -3.53 34.70 1.20
N VAL A 94 -3.81 33.70 0.36
CA VAL A 94 -5.04 33.62 -0.45
C VAL A 94 -6.29 33.61 0.44
N THR A 95 -6.29 32.83 1.53
CA THR A 95 -7.40 32.80 2.50
C THR A 95 -7.60 34.11 3.27
N GLY A 96 -6.63 35.03 3.21
CA GLY A 96 -6.74 36.37 3.79
C GLY A 96 -7.52 37.36 2.91
N LEU A 97 -7.68 37.08 1.61
CA LEU A 97 -8.35 37.95 0.65
C LEU A 97 -9.86 37.99 0.89
N ALA A 98 -10.48 39.17 0.76
CA ALA A 98 -11.91 39.37 1.05
C ALA A 98 -12.81 38.40 0.25
N GLY A 99 -12.62 38.30 -1.07
CA GLY A 99 -13.42 37.39 -1.90
C GLY A 99 -13.24 35.90 -1.56
N VAL A 100 -12.08 35.50 -1.05
CA VAL A 100 -11.86 34.12 -0.60
C VAL A 100 -12.52 33.88 0.75
N LYS A 101 -12.55 34.86 1.65
CA LYS A 101 -13.31 34.76 2.90
C LYS A 101 -14.80 34.63 2.63
N ASP A 102 -15.34 35.42 1.71
CA ASP A 102 -16.74 35.34 1.30
C ASP A 102 -17.05 33.97 0.67
N PHE A 103 -16.13 33.46 -0.17
CA PHE A 103 -16.24 32.11 -0.73
C PHE A 103 -16.24 31.02 0.35
N LEU A 104 -15.33 31.08 1.32
CA LEU A 104 -15.26 30.12 2.42
C LEU A 104 -16.49 30.21 3.34
N ALA A 105 -17.10 31.39 3.47
CA ALA A 105 -18.36 31.57 4.20
C ALA A 105 -19.56 30.97 3.45
N ALA A 106 -19.60 31.13 2.12
CA ALA A 106 -20.63 30.54 1.27
C ALA A 106 -20.49 29.01 1.13
N TYR A 107 -19.26 28.50 1.19
CA TYR A 107 -18.92 27.08 1.05
C TYR A 107 -18.08 26.62 2.24
N PRO A 108 -18.71 26.22 3.36
CA PRO A 108 -18.00 25.91 4.61
C PRO A 108 -17.13 24.65 4.54
N GLY A 109 -17.25 23.85 3.48
CA GLY A 109 -16.48 22.61 3.27
C GLY A 109 -17.31 21.33 3.35
N HIS A 110 -18.62 21.44 3.59
CA HIS A 110 -19.54 20.31 3.70
C HIS A 110 -20.74 20.49 2.77
N THR A 111 -21.26 19.36 2.33
CA THR A 111 -22.49 19.27 1.55
C THR A 111 -23.54 18.57 2.41
N GLU A 112 -24.78 19.06 2.34
CA GLU A 112 -25.91 18.45 3.03
C GLU A 112 -26.25 17.09 2.39
N LEU A 113 -26.46 16.09 3.24
CA LEU A 113 -26.88 14.78 2.78
C LEU A 113 -28.39 14.78 2.51
N PRO A 114 -28.88 13.98 1.55
CA PRO A 114 -30.31 13.83 1.32
C PRO A 114 -31.07 13.46 2.61
N GLU A 115 -32.30 13.94 2.74
CA GLU A 115 -33.18 13.58 3.86
C GLU A 115 -33.31 12.05 3.97
N GLY A 116 -33.29 11.54 5.20
CA GLY A 116 -33.35 10.11 5.48
C GLY A 116 -32.02 9.36 5.33
N THR A 117 -30.92 10.03 5.01
CA THR A 117 -29.58 9.41 5.06
C THR A 117 -29.24 8.99 6.49
N PRO A 118 -28.87 7.72 6.74
CA PRO A 118 -28.58 7.27 8.09
C PRO A 118 -27.39 7.99 8.73
N VAL A 119 -27.53 8.35 10.00
CA VAL A 119 -26.46 8.93 10.82
C VAL A 119 -25.69 7.83 11.54
N GLY A 120 -24.39 8.03 11.75
CA GLY A 120 -23.50 7.05 12.37
C GLY A 120 -23.17 5.84 11.51
N PHE A 121 -22.21 5.05 11.95
CA PHE A 121 -21.68 3.92 11.18
C PHE A 121 -22.20 2.61 11.74
N PRO A 122 -22.95 1.79 10.98
CA PRO A 122 -23.28 0.44 11.40
C PRO A 122 -22.03 -0.43 11.56
N ALA A 123 -22.07 -1.39 12.47
CA ALA A 123 -20.96 -2.31 12.75
C ALA A 123 -20.43 -3.03 11.49
N TRP A 124 -21.27 -3.22 10.46
CA TRP A 124 -20.84 -3.83 9.22
C TRP A 124 -19.84 -3.00 8.42
N LEU A 125 -19.95 -1.68 8.47
CA LEU A 125 -18.98 -0.79 7.85
C LEU A 125 -17.61 -0.89 8.54
N ALA A 126 -17.59 -1.07 9.87
CA ALA A 126 -16.35 -1.20 10.63
C ALA A 126 -15.55 -2.45 10.23
N TRP A 127 -16.19 -3.62 10.14
CA TRP A 127 -15.49 -4.83 9.71
C TRP A 127 -15.16 -4.82 8.21
N GLN A 128 -16.02 -4.19 7.37
CA GLN A 128 -15.70 -3.97 5.96
C GLN A 128 -14.46 -3.08 5.77
N HIS A 129 -14.34 -2.02 6.57
CA HIS A 129 -13.18 -1.14 6.59
C HIS A 129 -11.91 -1.91 6.97
N PHE A 130 -11.97 -2.69 8.05
CA PHE A 130 -10.86 -3.55 8.46
C PHE A 130 -10.45 -4.56 7.38
N LEU A 131 -11.41 -5.32 6.82
CA LEU A 131 -11.13 -6.32 5.79
C LEU A 131 -10.51 -5.69 4.54
N ASN A 132 -11.02 -4.54 4.10
CA ASN A 132 -10.43 -3.82 2.97
C ASN A 132 -8.98 -3.39 3.25
N GLY A 133 -8.70 -2.82 4.42
CA GLY A 133 -7.34 -2.47 4.82
C GLY A 133 -6.41 -3.68 4.89
N PHE A 134 -6.90 -4.79 5.45
CA PHE A 134 -6.17 -6.06 5.53
C PHE A 134 -5.83 -6.64 4.14
N PHE A 135 -6.80 -6.69 3.23
CA PHE A 135 -6.57 -7.17 1.87
C PHE A 135 -5.64 -6.25 1.09
N LEU A 136 -5.87 -4.94 1.09
CA LEU A 136 -5.00 -3.99 0.38
C LEU A 136 -3.54 -4.08 0.83
N LEU A 137 -3.29 -4.23 2.13
CA LEU A 137 -1.94 -4.45 2.66
C LEU A 137 -1.24 -5.64 1.98
N LEU A 138 -1.93 -6.78 1.90
CA LEU A 138 -1.36 -8.01 1.35
C LEU A 138 -1.33 -7.99 -0.19
N ILE A 139 -2.30 -7.36 -0.84
CA ILE A 139 -2.37 -7.16 -2.30
C ILE A 139 -1.21 -6.28 -2.75
N ILE A 140 -1.02 -5.11 -2.14
CA ILE A 140 0.08 -4.19 -2.49
C ILE A 140 1.43 -4.90 -2.33
N ARG A 141 1.64 -5.62 -1.23
CA ARG A 141 2.87 -6.39 -1.02
C ARG A 141 3.10 -7.45 -2.08
N SER A 142 2.10 -8.30 -2.32
CA SER A 142 2.21 -9.39 -3.29
C SER A 142 2.34 -8.87 -4.72
N GLY A 143 1.66 -7.77 -5.07
CA GLY A 143 1.78 -7.09 -6.36
C GLY A 143 3.18 -6.49 -6.56
N TRP A 144 3.75 -5.89 -5.53
CA TRP A 144 5.14 -5.44 -5.55
C TRP A 144 6.10 -6.61 -5.79
N GLN A 145 5.92 -7.74 -5.09
CA GLN A 145 6.72 -8.95 -5.30
C GLN A 145 6.60 -9.49 -6.73
N VAL A 146 5.38 -9.56 -7.28
CA VAL A 146 5.16 -9.98 -8.68
C VAL A 146 5.91 -9.09 -9.66
N ARG A 147 5.99 -7.78 -9.38
CA ARG A 147 6.69 -6.81 -10.23
C ARG A 147 8.22 -6.88 -10.11
N THR A 148 8.76 -7.10 -8.91
CA THR A 148 10.20 -6.94 -8.64
C THR A 148 10.97 -8.24 -8.51
N GLN A 149 10.31 -9.37 -8.24
CA GLN A 149 11.00 -10.65 -8.08
C GLN A 149 11.37 -11.25 -9.44
N THR A 150 12.66 -11.29 -9.74
CA THR A 150 13.18 -11.96 -10.95
C THR A 150 13.31 -13.47 -10.79
N ARG A 151 13.41 -13.95 -9.55
CA ARG A 151 13.55 -15.38 -9.21
C ARG A 151 12.57 -15.74 -8.08
N PRO A 152 11.36 -16.21 -8.40
CA PRO A 152 10.39 -16.65 -7.41
C PRO A 152 10.92 -17.78 -6.52
N ALA A 153 10.61 -17.74 -5.23
CA ALA A 153 11.03 -18.76 -4.26
C ALA A 153 10.33 -20.11 -4.46
N ALA A 154 9.08 -20.06 -4.94
CA ALA A 154 8.27 -21.23 -5.23
C ALA A 154 7.30 -20.93 -6.38
N TYR A 155 6.83 -22.00 -7.00
CA TYR A 155 5.85 -21.97 -8.07
C TYR A 155 4.64 -22.80 -7.69
N TRP A 156 3.49 -22.39 -8.19
CA TRP A 156 2.23 -23.09 -8.04
C TRP A 156 1.64 -23.43 -9.41
N THR A 157 1.14 -24.65 -9.53
CA THR A 157 0.39 -25.11 -10.70
C THR A 157 -0.95 -25.66 -10.23
N ARG A 158 -2.04 -25.05 -10.70
CA ARG A 158 -3.42 -25.43 -10.35
C ARG A 158 -3.69 -26.93 -10.52
N ASN A 159 -4.47 -27.52 -9.61
CA ASN A 159 -5.05 -28.84 -9.84
C ASN A 159 -6.42 -28.70 -10.55
N ASN A 160 -6.78 -29.69 -11.37
CA ASN A 160 -8.06 -29.72 -12.10
C ASN A 160 -9.00 -30.80 -11.55
N ARG A 161 -8.80 -31.20 -10.28
CA ARG A 161 -9.43 -32.37 -9.66
C ARG A 161 -10.35 -32.01 -8.47
N GLY A 162 -10.41 -30.74 -8.07
CA GLY A 162 -11.23 -30.26 -6.96
C GLY A 162 -12.52 -29.55 -7.39
N LEU A 163 -13.14 -28.84 -6.44
CA LEU A 163 -14.41 -28.09 -6.61
C LEU A 163 -14.33 -26.99 -7.68
N VAL A 164 -13.16 -26.39 -7.88
CA VAL A 164 -12.95 -25.33 -8.87
C VAL A 164 -12.28 -25.90 -10.12
N ARG A 165 -13.08 -26.31 -11.10
CA ARG A 165 -12.61 -26.78 -12.42
C ARG A 165 -12.68 -25.63 -13.43
N THR A 166 -11.57 -25.34 -14.11
CA THR A 166 -11.58 -24.35 -15.20
C THR A 166 -11.30 -25.02 -16.54
N ARG A 167 -11.82 -24.40 -17.61
CA ARG A 167 -11.78 -24.93 -18.98
C ARG A 167 -10.37 -24.98 -19.58
N ASN A 168 -9.47 -24.10 -19.12
CA ASN A 168 -8.11 -23.97 -19.66
C ASN A 168 -7.14 -24.91 -18.94
N ALA A 169 -6.10 -25.35 -19.66
CA ALA A 169 -5.01 -26.14 -19.08
C ALA A 169 -4.36 -25.41 -17.90
N PRO A 170 -3.97 -26.13 -16.81
CA PRO A 170 -3.23 -25.53 -15.71
C PRO A 170 -1.96 -24.83 -16.19
N THR A 171 -1.72 -23.62 -15.67
CA THR A 171 -0.49 -22.87 -15.94
C THR A 171 0.35 -22.79 -14.68
N LYS A 172 1.66 -22.89 -14.84
CA LYS A 172 2.62 -22.70 -13.75
C LYS A 172 2.82 -21.19 -13.54
N ILE A 173 2.57 -20.72 -12.34
CA ILE A 173 2.73 -19.31 -11.94
C ILE A 173 3.60 -19.22 -10.68
N SER A 174 4.14 -18.04 -10.38
CA SER A 174 4.84 -17.84 -9.11
C SER A 174 3.87 -17.95 -7.93
N LEU A 175 4.37 -18.40 -6.77
CA LEU A 175 3.56 -18.44 -5.55
C LEU A 175 3.04 -17.05 -5.16
N ALA A 176 3.82 -16.00 -5.39
CA ALA A 176 3.40 -14.61 -5.16
C ALA A 176 2.23 -14.20 -6.06
N LEU A 177 2.25 -14.58 -7.35
CA LEU A 177 1.14 -14.29 -8.26
C LEU A 177 -0.11 -15.08 -7.88
N TRP A 178 0.03 -16.34 -7.48
CA TRP A 178 -1.10 -17.12 -6.95
C TRP A 178 -1.72 -16.42 -5.73
N PHE A 179 -0.88 -16.00 -4.76
CA PHE A 179 -1.35 -15.36 -3.54
C PHE A 179 -2.05 -14.02 -3.84
N HIS A 180 -1.49 -13.21 -4.76
CA HIS A 180 -2.11 -11.97 -5.21
C HIS A 180 -3.51 -12.22 -5.78
N LEU A 181 -3.65 -13.17 -6.71
CA LEU A 181 -4.93 -13.50 -7.34
C LEU A 181 -5.98 -14.05 -6.35
N VAL A 182 -5.56 -14.80 -5.32
CA VAL A 182 -6.45 -15.26 -4.26
C VAL A 182 -6.94 -14.09 -3.42
N LEU A 183 -6.05 -13.18 -3.03
CA LEU A 183 -6.43 -11.97 -2.30
C LEU A 183 -7.34 -11.06 -3.13
N ASP A 184 -7.06 -10.89 -4.42
CA ASP A 184 -7.90 -10.11 -5.34
C ASP A 184 -9.31 -10.70 -5.38
N ALA A 185 -9.45 -12.03 -5.50
CA ALA A 185 -10.76 -12.68 -5.50
C ALA A 185 -11.53 -12.45 -4.18
N LEU A 186 -10.85 -12.56 -3.03
CA LEU A 186 -11.44 -12.29 -1.72
C LEU A 186 -11.81 -10.81 -1.56
N TRP A 187 -10.97 -9.91 -2.05
CA TRP A 187 -11.19 -8.47 -2.00
C TRP A 187 -12.35 -8.04 -2.90
N ILE A 188 -12.50 -8.64 -4.09
CA ILE A 188 -13.66 -8.41 -4.96
C ILE A 188 -14.94 -8.94 -4.30
N LEU A 189 -14.91 -10.14 -3.71
CA LEU A 189 -16.05 -10.66 -2.97
C LEU A 189 -16.45 -9.72 -1.82
N ASN A 190 -15.46 -9.24 -1.06
CA ASN A 190 -15.66 -8.25 -0.01
C ASN A 190 -16.29 -6.96 -0.55
N GLY A 191 -15.79 -6.46 -1.70
CA GLY A 191 -16.32 -5.30 -2.40
C GLY A 191 -17.75 -5.48 -2.92
N ILE A 192 -18.12 -6.68 -3.37
CA ILE A 192 -19.51 -7.01 -3.76
C ILE A 192 -20.42 -6.95 -2.53
N VAL A 193 -20.01 -7.55 -1.41
CA VAL A 193 -20.78 -7.49 -0.16
C VAL A 193 -20.92 -6.04 0.31
N PHE A 194 -19.83 -5.26 0.26
CA PHE A 194 -19.85 -3.84 0.57
C PHE A 194 -20.82 -3.06 -0.33
N ALA A 195 -20.78 -3.27 -1.64
CA ALA A 195 -21.68 -2.62 -2.59
C ALA A 195 -23.14 -2.96 -2.28
N VAL A 196 -23.48 -4.23 -2.04
CA VAL A 196 -24.84 -4.62 -1.67
C VAL A 196 -25.29 -3.93 -0.38
N LEU A 197 -24.47 -3.99 0.68
CA LEU A 197 -24.83 -3.42 1.98
C LEU A 197 -24.92 -1.90 1.95
N ILE A 198 -24.02 -1.21 1.25
CA ILE A 198 -23.99 0.25 1.24
C ILE A 198 -25.22 0.83 0.52
N PHE A 199 -25.68 0.19 -0.56
CA PHE A 199 -26.91 0.56 -1.23
C PHE A 199 -28.15 0.13 -0.46
N ALA A 200 -28.18 -1.10 0.07
CA ALA A 200 -29.34 -1.62 0.81
C ALA A 200 -29.63 -0.88 2.12
N THR A 201 -28.63 -0.26 2.74
CA THR A 201 -28.76 0.46 4.01
C THR A 201 -28.83 1.97 3.87
N GLY A 202 -28.81 2.52 2.65
CA GLY A 202 -28.81 3.97 2.42
C GLY A 202 -27.49 4.69 2.75
N GLN A 203 -26.46 3.97 3.22
CA GLN A 203 -25.15 4.53 3.56
C GLN A 203 -24.38 5.06 2.34
N TRP A 204 -24.81 4.73 1.11
CA TRP A 204 -24.16 5.14 -0.13
C TRP A 204 -24.10 6.66 -0.29
N ALA A 205 -25.12 7.38 0.19
CA ALA A 205 -25.26 8.83 0.06
C ALA A 205 -24.10 9.60 0.74
N ARG A 206 -23.35 8.95 1.62
CA ARG A 206 -22.19 9.54 2.31
C ARG A 206 -20.92 9.58 1.49
N ILE A 207 -20.82 8.74 0.46
CA ILE A 207 -19.60 8.61 -0.35
C ILE A 207 -19.87 8.81 -1.85
N VAL A 208 -21.09 9.18 -2.21
CA VAL A 208 -21.50 9.52 -3.57
C VAL A 208 -21.97 10.97 -3.57
N PRO A 209 -21.40 11.85 -4.42
CA PRO A 209 -21.88 13.22 -4.51
C PRO A 209 -23.34 13.27 -4.96
N THR A 210 -24.18 13.99 -4.21
CA THR A 210 -25.61 14.15 -4.50
C THR A 210 -25.98 15.56 -4.98
N SER A 211 -25.02 16.49 -4.96
CA SER A 211 -25.21 17.88 -5.35
C SER A 211 -23.92 18.50 -5.90
N TRP A 212 -24.07 19.59 -6.66
CA TRP A 212 -22.96 20.25 -7.37
C TRP A 212 -22.12 21.18 -6.49
N ASP A 213 -22.64 21.61 -5.34
CA ASP A 213 -21.91 22.40 -4.34
C ASP A 213 -20.74 21.63 -3.70
N VAL A 214 -20.66 20.31 -3.90
CA VAL A 214 -19.53 19.48 -3.46
C VAL A 214 -18.18 19.98 -4.00
N PHE A 215 -18.15 20.51 -5.23
CA PHE A 215 -16.89 20.96 -5.85
C PHE A 215 -16.35 22.24 -5.21
N PRO A 216 -17.14 23.33 -5.06
CA PRO A 216 -16.67 24.51 -4.34
C PRO A 216 -16.40 24.21 -2.86
N ASN A 217 -17.21 23.37 -2.19
CA ASN A 217 -16.92 22.94 -0.81
C ASN A 217 -15.61 22.14 -0.70
N ALA A 218 -15.30 21.28 -1.68
CA ALA A 218 -14.04 20.55 -1.70
C ALA A 218 -12.83 21.48 -1.90
N LEU A 219 -12.99 22.53 -2.71
CA LEU A 219 -11.99 23.57 -2.85
C LEU A 219 -11.78 24.34 -1.53
N SER A 220 -12.86 24.69 -0.82
CA SER A 220 -12.78 25.28 0.51
C SER A 220 -12.00 24.39 1.49
N ALA A 221 -12.34 23.10 1.57
CA ALA A 221 -11.65 22.16 2.43
C ALA A 221 -10.16 22.01 2.05
N ALA A 222 -9.85 21.95 0.75
CA ALA A 222 -8.46 21.89 0.26
C ALA A 222 -7.65 23.13 0.66
N LEU A 223 -8.23 24.33 0.52
CA LEU A 223 -7.61 25.58 0.95
C LEU A 223 -7.37 25.61 2.47
N GLN A 224 -8.36 25.16 3.25
CA GLN A 224 -8.27 25.07 4.72
C GLN A 224 -7.16 24.12 5.18
N TYR A 225 -7.07 22.91 4.58
CA TYR A 225 -5.97 21.99 4.85
C TYR A 225 -4.62 22.58 4.45
N ALA A 226 -4.53 23.21 3.28
CA ALA A 226 -3.29 23.83 2.78
C ALA A 226 -2.86 25.03 3.65
N SER A 227 -3.79 25.81 4.20
CA SER A 227 -3.50 26.94 5.07
C SER A 227 -3.20 26.54 6.53
N LEU A 228 -3.24 25.24 6.84
CA LEU A 228 -3.17 24.69 8.19
C LEU A 228 -4.28 25.21 9.14
N ASN A 229 -5.39 25.68 8.57
CA ASN A 229 -6.59 26.03 9.32
C ASN A 229 -7.62 24.93 9.10
N TRP A 230 -7.39 23.78 9.74
CA TRP A 230 -8.07 22.56 9.37
C TRP A 230 -9.56 22.59 9.73
N PRO A 231 -10.44 22.09 8.85
CA PRO A 231 -11.88 22.07 9.09
C PRO A 231 -12.21 21.22 10.32
N THR A 232 -13.25 21.61 11.05
CA THR A 232 -13.80 20.77 12.12
C THR A 232 -14.59 19.65 11.48
N GLU A 233 -14.04 18.43 11.51
CA GLU A 233 -14.70 17.27 10.91
C GLU A 233 -15.88 16.79 11.76
N ASN A 234 -17.00 16.46 11.12
CA ASN A 234 -18.12 15.77 11.73
C ASN A 234 -18.47 14.46 10.99
N GLY A 235 -17.45 13.60 10.85
CA GLY A 235 -17.55 12.35 10.09
C GLY A 235 -18.69 11.43 10.53
N TRP A 236 -19.17 11.55 11.78
CA TRP A 236 -20.32 10.80 12.28
C TRP A 236 -21.63 11.10 11.53
N VAL A 237 -21.78 12.33 11.04
CA VAL A 237 -22.95 12.77 10.26
C VAL A 237 -22.61 12.73 8.78
N ASN A 238 -21.64 13.53 8.34
CA ASN A 238 -21.18 13.64 6.96
C ASN A 238 -19.67 13.91 6.89
N TYR A 239 -19.04 13.41 5.82
CA TYR A 239 -17.67 13.77 5.50
C TYR A 239 -17.61 15.20 4.93
N ASN A 240 -16.46 15.87 5.08
CA ASN A 240 -16.23 17.07 4.28
C ASN A 240 -16.19 16.71 2.78
N ALA A 241 -16.43 17.70 1.92
CA ALA A 241 -16.59 17.47 0.50
C ALA A 241 -15.32 16.94 -0.20
N LEU A 242 -14.12 17.31 0.30
CA LEU A 242 -12.86 16.78 -0.23
C LEU A 242 -12.68 15.31 0.13
N GLN A 243 -13.02 14.91 1.36
CA GLN A 243 -13.04 13.52 1.78
C GLN A 243 -14.06 12.72 0.97
N LEU A 244 -15.29 13.21 0.81
CA LEU A 244 -16.35 12.57 0.03
C LEU A 244 -15.88 12.30 -1.41
N LEU A 245 -15.35 13.30 -2.11
CA LEU A 245 -14.83 13.12 -3.47
C LEU A 245 -13.68 12.12 -3.53
N THR A 246 -12.80 12.13 -2.53
CA THR A 246 -11.69 11.17 -2.45
C THR A 246 -12.19 9.74 -2.21
N TYR A 247 -13.20 9.56 -1.37
CA TYR A 247 -13.83 8.26 -1.12
C TYR A 247 -14.58 7.76 -2.35
N PHE A 248 -15.33 8.64 -3.02
CA PHE A 248 -15.98 8.33 -4.29
C PHE A 248 -14.97 7.84 -5.33
N LEU A 249 -13.89 8.62 -5.55
CA LEU A 249 -12.81 8.27 -6.47
C LEU A 249 -12.18 6.92 -6.10
N THR A 250 -11.93 6.68 -4.82
CA THR A 250 -11.28 5.45 -4.36
C THR A 250 -12.17 4.22 -4.56
N VAL A 251 -13.44 4.31 -4.17
CA VAL A 251 -14.40 3.19 -4.17
C VAL A 251 -14.97 2.92 -5.57
N PHE A 252 -15.37 3.95 -6.30
CA PHE A 252 -16.13 3.79 -7.55
C PHE A 252 -15.28 3.96 -8.81
N ILE A 253 -14.03 4.39 -8.69
CA ILE A 253 -13.14 4.56 -9.85
C ILE A 253 -11.85 3.74 -9.67
N ALA A 254 -11.04 4.02 -8.65
CA ALA A 254 -9.75 3.38 -8.47
C ALA A 254 -9.87 1.87 -8.24
N ALA A 255 -10.81 1.43 -7.39
CA ALA A 255 -11.03 0.01 -7.14
C ALA A 255 -11.53 -0.76 -8.37
N PRO A 256 -12.56 -0.31 -9.10
CA PRO A 256 -12.94 -0.89 -10.38
C PRO A 256 -11.82 -0.90 -11.42
N LEU A 257 -11.02 0.17 -11.51
CA LEU A 257 -9.86 0.22 -12.41
C LEU A 257 -8.83 -0.85 -12.04
N ALA A 258 -8.52 -1.04 -10.75
CA ALA A 258 -7.63 -2.09 -10.28
C ALA A 258 -8.15 -3.48 -10.66
N PHE A 259 -9.45 -3.73 -10.48
CA PHE A 259 -10.10 -4.98 -10.85
C PHE A 259 -10.02 -5.25 -12.37
N ILE A 260 -10.45 -4.29 -13.20
CA ILE A 260 -10.48 -4.44 -14.66
C ILE A 260 -9.07 -4.69 -15.21
N THR A 261 -8.11 -3.91 -14.76
CA THR A 261 -6.71 -4.04 -15.19
C THR A 261 -6.06 -5.31 -14.65
N GLY A 262 -6.36 -5.73 -13.42
CA GLY A 262 -5.93 -6.99 -12.84
C GLY A 262 -6.48 -8.19 -13.60
N LEU A 263 -7.79 -8.19 -13.90
CA LEU A 263 -8.45 -9.24 -14.66
C LEU A 263 -7.81 -9.43 -16.04
N ARG A 264 -7.45 -8.32 -16.71
CA ARG A 264 -6.77 -8.35 -18.02
C ARG A 264 -5.39 -9.01 -17.97
N MET A 265 -4.66 -8.83 -16.88
CA MET A 265 -3.33 -9.41 -16.69
C MET A 265 -3.39 -10.85 -16.12
N SER A 266 -4.53 -11.26 -15.59
CA SER A 266 -4.72 -12.58 -14.99
C SER A 266 -4.73 -13.72 -16.03
N SER A 267 -4.49 -14.95 -15.57
CA SER A 267 -4.64 -16.15 -16.40
C SER A 267 -6.10 -16.48 -16.77
N ALA A 268 -7.08 -15.79 -16.18
CA ALA A 268 -8.49 -15.97 -16.48
C ALA A 268 -8.91 -15.27 -17.79
N TRP A 269 -8.11 -14.29 -18.25
CA TRP A 269 -8.40 -13.57 -19.49
C TRP A 269 -8.33 -14.48 -20.74
N PRO A 270 -9.29 -14.39 -21.68
CA PRO A 270 -9.34 -15.27 -22.84
C PRO A 270 -8.17 -15.01 -23.81
N LYS A 271 -7.33 -16.02 -24.03
CA LYS A 271 -6.15 -15.93 -24.91
C LYS A 271 -6.52 -15.82 -26.41
N ASN A 272 -7.62 -16.43 -26.81
CA ASN A 272 -7.99 -16.57 -28.23
C ASN A 272 -8.98 -15.50 -28.73
N ALA A 273 -9.39 -14.55 -27.88
CA ALA A 273 -10.35 -13.49 -28.23
C ALA A 273 -9.64 -12.32 -28.95
N LYS A 274 -9.36 -12.47 -30.25
CA LYS A 274 -8.57 -11.49 -31.04
C LYS A 274 -9.10 -10.06 -30.97
N ALA A 275 -10.41 -9.86 -31.16
CA ALA A 275 -11.03 -8.53 -31.13
C ALA A 275 -10.88 -7.88 -29.75
N LEU A 276 -11.18 -8.62 -28.68
CA LEU A 276 -11.05 -8.16 -27.30
C LEU A 276 -9.60 -7.84 -26.93
N ASN A 277 -8.64 -8.68 -27.33
CA ASN A 277 -7.21 -8.48 -27.06
C ASN A 277 -6.63 -7.29 -27.83
N LYS A 278 -7.18 -6.98 -29.00
CA LYS A 278 -6.83 -5.77 -29.77
C LYS A 278 -7.42 -4.51 -29.14
N ALA A 279 -8.68 -4.56 -28.70
CA ALA A 279 -9.37 -3.43 -28.07
C ALA A 279 -8.77 -3.09 -26.71
N TYR A 280 -8.36 -4.10 -25.93
CA TYR A 280 -7.72 -3.91 -24.63
C TYR A 280 -6.37 -4.64 -24.56
N PRO A 281 -5.27 -3.98 -24.95
CA PRO A 281 -3.92 -4.56 -24.89
C PRO A 281 -3.40 -4.68 -23.46
N ILE A 282 -2.53 -5.66 -23.20
CA ILE A 282 -1.99 -5.92 -21.85
C ILE A 282 -1.05 -4.80 -21.40
N GLU A 283 -0.39 -4.12 -22.35
CA GLU A 283 0.48 -2.99 -22.12
C GLU A 283 -0.30 -1.82 -21.51
N ALA A 284 -1.51 -1.54 -22.03
CA ALA A 284 -2.41 -0.54 -21.47
C ALA A 284 -2.84 -0.91 -20.04
N ALA A 285 -3.20 -2.17 -19.81
CA ALA A 285 -3.55 -2.63 -18.46
C ALA A 285 -2.39 -2.43 -17.47
N ARG A 286 -1.16 -2.77 -17.85
CA ARG A 286 0.03 -2.57 -17.01
C ARG A 286 0.34 -1.09 -16.76
N ALA A 287 0.15 -0.25 -17.79
CA ALA A 287 0.36 1.20 -17.69
C ALA A 287 -0.61 1.87 -16.71
N VAL A 288 -1.81 1.31 -16.52
CA VAL A 288 -2.82 1.82 -15.57
C VAL A 288 -2.71 1.15 -14.20
N HIS A 289 -2.54 -0.18 -14.14
CA HIS A 289 -2.60 -0.94 -12.89
C HIS A 289 -1.53 -0.50 -11.88
N PHE A 290 -0.31 -0.24 -12.36
CA PHE A 290 0.78 0.17 -11.46
C PHE A 290 0.56 1.57 -10.87
N PRO A 291 0.21 2.62 -11.64
CA PRO A 291 -0.21 3.89 -11.08
C PRO A 291 -1.39 3.80 -10.10
N VAL A 292 -2.38 2.94 -10.35
CA VAL A 292 -3.50 2.72 -9.41
C VAL A 292 -3.00 2.14 -8.08
N MET A 293 -2.05 1.21 -8.09
CA MET A 293 -1.40 0.72 -6.87
C MET A 293 -0.68 1.86 -6.11
N ILE A 294 0.04 2.74 -6.83
CA ILE A 294 0.69 3.91 -6.23
C ILE A 294 -0.33 4.88 -5.63
N TYR A 295 -1.45 5.11 -6.32
CA TYR A 295 -2.57 5.90 -5.80
C TYR A 295 -3.11 5.31 -4.49
N PHE A 296 -3.35 4.00 -4.41
CA PHE A 296 -3.80 3.38 -3.15
C PHE A 296 -2.81 3.58 -2.01
N VAL A 297 -1.51 3.42 -2.26
CA VAL A 297 -0.48 3.68 -1.25
C VAL A 297 -0.53 5.13 -0.77
N ALA A 298 -0.60 6.09 -1.70
CA ALA A 298 -0.68 7.51 -1.36
C ALA A 298 -1.96 7.84 -0.59
N PHE A 299 -3.10 7.32 -1.02
CA PHE A 299 -4.39 7.45 -0.34
C PHE A 299 -4.31 6.93 1.08
N ILE A 300 -3.80 5.71 1.31
CA ILE A 300 -3.68 5.12 2.65
C ILE A 300 -2.81 5.99 3.55
N VAL A 301 -1.66 6.46 3.07
CA VAL A 301 -0.75 7.31 3.85
C VAL A 301 -1.44 8.61 4.27
N VAL A 302 -2.05 9.33 3.32
CA VAL A 302 -2.73 10.60 3.60
C VAL A 302 -3.95 10.38 4.49
N HIS A 303 -4.75 9.36 4.20
CA HIS A 303 -5.96 9.03 4.95
C HIS A 303 -5.64 8.72 6.42
N VAL A 304 -4.68 7.83 6.69
CA VAL A 304 -4.28 7.47 8.06
C VAL A 304 -3.67 8.68 8.77
N PHE A 305 -2.86 9.48 8.08
CA PHE A 305 -2.32 10.71 8.64
C PHE A 305 -3.43 11.66 9.11
N LEU A 306 -4.42 11.94 8.26
CA LEU A 306 -5.53 12.83 8.60
C LEU A 306 -6.38 12.27 9.74
N VAL A 307 -6.70 10.97 9.72
CA VAL A 307 -7.41 10.30 10.83
C VAL A 307 -6.74 10.55 12.17
N LEU A 308 -5.41 10.42 12.23
CA LEU A 308 -4.65 10.59 13.47
C LEU A 308 -4.46 12.06 13.87
N ALA A 309 -4.47 12.97 12.89
CA ALA A 309 -4.18 14.38 13.11
C ALA A 309 -5.44 15.25 13.32
N THR A 310 -6.65 14.78 12.98
CA THR A 310 -7.93 15.52 13.12
C THR A 310 -8.83 15.02 14.25
N GLY A 311 -8.26 14.45 15.30
CA GLY A 311 -9.01 13.91 16.45
C GLY A 311 -9.03 12.38 16.50
N ALA A 312 -7.85 11.77 16.62
CA ALA A 312 -7.62 10.33 16.53
C ALA A 312 -8.63 9.47 17.30
N LEU A 313 -8.87 9.74 18.59
CA LEU A 313 -9.76 8.90 19.41
C LEU A 313 -11.19 8.90 18.87
N ARG A 314 -11.74 10.07 18.52
CA ARG A 314 -13.09 10.20 17.97
C ARG A 314 -13.20 9.51 16.61
N ASN A 315 -12.25 9.78 15.71
CA ASN A 315 -12.19 9.16 14.37
C ASN A 315 -12.06 7.63 14.44
N LEU A 316 -11.27 7.11 15.38
CA LEU A 316 -11.14 5.66 15.59
C LEU A 316 -12.41 5.05 16.18
N ASN A 317 -13.15 5.77 17.05
CA ASN A 317 -14.47 5.31 17.50
C ASN A 317 -15.50 5.30 16.37
N HIS A 318 -15.45 6.24 15.42
CA HIS A 318 -16.32 6.18 14.24
C HIS A 318 -16.10 4.89 13.43
N MET A 319 -14.84 4.58 13.12
CA MET A 319 -14.49 3.49 12.20
C MET A 319 -14.43 2.11 12.85
N TYR A 320 -14.00 2.01 14.11
CA TYR A 320 -13.79 0.74 14.80
C TYR A 320 -14.74 0.54 15.98
N GLY A 321 -15.15 1.62 16.65
CA GLY A 321 -16.03 1.58 17.83
C GLY A 321 -17.52 1.69 17.50
N SER A 322 -17.89 2.08 16.28
CA SER A 322 -19.29 2.35 15.89
C SER A 322 -19.99 3.36 16.83
N SER A 323 -19.25 4.37 17.33
CA SER A 323 -19.74 5.40 18.27
C SER A 323 -19.12 6.77 17.96
N ASP A 324 -19.83 7.87 18.28
CA ASP A 324 -19.34 9.26 18.19
C ASP A 324 -18.58 9.73 19.45
N ASP A 325 -18.41 8.87 20.45
CA ASP A 325 -17.78 9.23 21.71
C ASP A 325 -16.25 9.41 21.59
N VAL A 326 -15.67 10.17 22.51
CA VAL A 326 -14.22 10.23 22.70
C VAL A 326 -13.82 9.22 23.77
N SER A 327 -13.56 7.99 23.35
CA SER A 327 -13.14 6.88 24.21
C SER A 327 -11.95 6.10 23.65
N TRP A 328 -11.36 5.21 24.46
CA TRP A 328 -10.27 4.33 24.05
C TRP A 328 -10.72 3.04 23.35
N VAL A 329 -12.03 2.80 23.22
CA VAL A 329 -12.57 1.55 22.68
C VAL A 329 -12.14 1.36 21.22
N GLY A 330 -12.43 2.33 20.35
CA GLY A 330 -12.04 2.29 18.95
C GLY A 330 -10.54 2.19 18.75
N PHE A 331 -9.74 2.85 19.60
CA PHE A 331 -8.28 2.71 19.59
C PHE A 331 -7.82 1.28 19.92
N GLY A 332 -8.40 0.66 20.94
CA GLY A 332 -8.08 -0.72 21.32
C GLY A 332 -8.39 -1.71 20.20
N ILE A 333 -9.55 -1.56 19.55
CA ILE A 333 -9.94 -2.39 18.40
C ILE A 333 -9.00 -2.14 17.22
N PHE A 334 -8.67 -0.88 16.92
CA PHE A 334 -7.70 -0.52 15.88
C PHE A 334 -6.33 -1.18 16.14
N ALA A 335 -5.82 -1.12 17.38
CA ALA A 335 -4.55 -1.74 17.74
C ALA A 335 -4.59 -3.27 17.52
N ALA A 336 -5.69 -3.93 17.90
CA ALA A 336 -5.90 -5.34 17.64
C ALA A 336 -5.94 -5.64 16.12
N SER A 337 -6.63 -4.82 15.34
CA SER A 337 -6.66 -4.91 13.88
C SER A 337 -5.26 -4.78 13.27
N VAL A 338 -4.44 -3.83 13.72
CA VAL A 338 -3.05 -3.69 13.28
C VAL A 338 -2.24 -4.94 13.63
N ALA A 339 -2.42 -5.50 14.83
CA ALA A 339 -1.75 -6.75 15.22
C ALA A 339 -2.13 -7.92 14.29
N VAL A 340 -3.40 -8.05 13.92
CA VAL A 340 -3.87 -9.06 12.94
C VAL A 340 -3.28 -8.81 11.55
N MET A 341 -3.23 -7.55 11.10
CA MET A 341 -2.60 -7.18 9.83
C MET A 341 -1.11 -7.54 9.79
N VAL A 342 -0.38 -7.26 10.88
CA VAL A 342 1.02 -7.64 11.04
C VAL A 342 1.16 -9.16 11.03
N ALA A 343 0.34 -9.90 11.78
CA ALA A 343 0.34 -11.36 11.77
C ALA A 343 0.08 -11.92 10.36
N GLY A 344 -0.93 -11.41 9.65
CA GLY A 344 -1.21 -11.77 8.26
C GLY A 344 -0.03 -11.48 7.32
N TRP A 345 0.65 -10.35 7.51
CA TRP A 345 1.88 -10.05 6.77
C TRP A 345 2.99 -11.07 7.06
N PHE A 346 3.21 -11.47 8.31
CA PHE A 346 4.19 -12.52 8.64
C PHE A 346 3.81 -13.88 8.04
N LEU A 347 2.53 -14.24 8.11
CA LEU A 347 1.99 -15.50 7.57
C LEU A 347 1.98 -15.54 6.04
N ALA A 348 2.02 -14.39 5.35
CA ALA A 348 2.15 -14.34 3.90
C ALA A 348 3.60 -14.62 3.38
N ARG A 349 4.40 -15.38 4.14
CA ARG A 349 5.72 -15.89 3.70
C ARG A 349 5.56 -17.26 3.01
N PRO A 350 6.44 -17.62 2.06
CA PRO A 350 6.35 -18.90 1.33
C PRO A 350 6.26 -20.14 2.23
N LEU A 351 6.92 -20.13 3.39
CA LEU A 351 6.90 -21.22 4.38
C LEU A 351 5.47 -21.58 4.81
N PHE A 352 4.64 -20.57 5.08
CA PHE A 352 3.25 -20.75 5.53
C PHE A 352 2.25 -20.81 4.37
N LEU A 353 2.54 -20.12 3.26
CA LEU A 353 1.67 -20.12 2.09
C LEU A 353 1.71 -21.43 1.29
N SER A 354 2.85 -22.13 1.25
CA SER A 354 3.00 -23.34 0.43
C SER A 354 2.04 -24.48 0.83
N PRO A 355 1.86 -24.80 2.12
CA PRO A 355 0.85 -25.78 2.54
C PRO A 355 -0.57 -25.40 2.13
N ILE A 356 -0.95 -24.13 2.30
CA ILE A 356 -2.29 -23.64 1.93
C ILE A 356 -2.49 -23.72 0.41
N ALA A 357 -1.49 -23.26 -0.36
CA ALA A 357 -1.52 -23.31 -1.82
C ALA A 357 -1.59 -24.76 -2.34
N SER A 358 -1.04 -25.72 -1.60
CA SER A 358 -1.05 -27.14 -1.98
C SER A 358 -2.45 -27.75 -1.99
N LEU A 359 -3.40 -27.19 -1.23
CA LEU A 359 -4.81 -27.60 -1.24
C LEU A 359 -5.48 -27.39 -2.62
N MET A 360 -5.02 -26.38 -3.36
CA MET A 360 -5.59 -25.97 -4.64
C MET A 360 -4.71 -26.35 -5.86
N GLY A 361 -3.53 -26.91 -5.64
CA GLY A 361 -2.59 -27.19 -6.72
C GLY A 361 -1.29 -27.81 -6.26
N LYS A 362 -0.40 -28.10 -7.21
CA LYS A 362 0.96 -28.56 -6.92
C LYS A 362 1.86 -27.37 -6.65
N VAL A 363 2.48 -27.33 -5.47
CA VAL A 363 3.58 -26.40 -5.17
C VAL A 363 4.89 -27.10 -5.48
N SER A 364 5.77 -26.40 -6.18
CA SER A 364 7.16 -26.82 -6.38
C SER A 364 8.07 -25.74 -5.81
N SER A 365 9.01 -26.14 -4.96
CA SER A 365 10.14 -25.27 -4.64
C SER A 365 10.96 -25.03 -5.91
N ARG A 366 11.81 -24.01 -5.85
CA ARG A 366 12.90 -23.91 -6.82
C ARG A 366 13.75 -25.18 -6.82
#